data_AF-E9CRC7-F1
#
_entry.id   AF-E9CRC7-F1
#
_cell.length_a   1.000
_cell.length_b   1.000
_cell.length_c   1.000
_cell.angle_alpha   90.00
_cell.angle_beta   90.00
_cell.angle_gamma   90.00
#
_symmetry.space_group_name_H-M   'P 1'
#
loop_
_entity.id
_entity.type
_entity.pdbx_description
1 polymer ?
#
loop_
_entity_poly.entity_id
_entity_poly.type
_entity_poly.pdbx_seq_one_letter_code
_entity_poly.pdbx_strand_id
1 'polypeptide(L)'
;MRNRCSLRLKSPKVRQSWSKYNLYNLQRLTPPYTTTKTFFQQKWAAKSLARAYHGEQVREGQWERMFARRPRSVVPMDARYLARNDGSLESAGRGSGLEQPPSKGGEEGKVFRRSLPPTPYMQMTFAPLERRLDVAIFRAMFASSTRQARQFVVHGAVTVNGKKMQYPGYLLNPGDLFQVDPERVMFATGAPKDAKERRAGRIRRRLGRTAQEQDTEKAEDKKETKQKEETSESKEEPEDPRKTLKQLLSQAKAIMSNSKDNIPAKRRQEIRGFQRAVRRVLSRSSSSTVLTDNLEAQFHELKAILTKDVELASASETTESSETARPQPSEDASSPANTKSTDSASMENLNKALKEASLNPSQLLDASTFTSLSNTDLDVLKEALIQIHENPIDSTKPYATPWRPRDYMSAFAFIPRYLEVNHKICAAVYVRHPVARPGMAEVPTPFNETIGGAAFAWYLRRR
;
A
#
# COMPACT_ATOMS: atom_id res chain seq x y z
N MET A 1 4.37 -13.20 -16.06
CA MET A 1 4.59 -12.36 -17.27
C MET A 1 4.06 -10.94 -17.07
N ARG A 2 4.80 -9.89 -17.45
CA ARG A 2 4.27 -8.51 -17.51
C ARG A 2 3.75 -8.20 -18.91
N ASN A 3 2.49 -7.78 -19.04
CA ASN A 3 1.96 -7.24 -20.30
C ASN A 3 2.64 -5.90 -20.60
N ARG A 4 3.60 -5.88 -21.53
CA ARG A 4 4.47 -4.72 -21.88
C ARG A 4 3.75 -3.56 -22.60
N CYS A 5 2.45 -3.35 -22.35
CA CYS A 5 1.56 -2.61 -23.26
C CYS A 5 0.52 -1.67 -22.61
N SER A 6 0.57 -1.45 -21.29
CA SER A 6 -0.45 -0.64 -20.60
C SER A 6 -0.38 0.85 -20.94
N LEU A 7 0.82 1.43 -21.09
CA LEU A 7 1.06 2.88 -21.21
C LEU A 7 1.96 3.24 -22.41
N ARG A 8 1.61 2.80 -23.62
CA ARG A 8 2.33 3.22 -24.84
C ARG A 8 2.02 4.69 -25.16
N LEU A 9 3.04 5.47 -25.52
CA LEU A 9 2.92 6.87 -25.91
C LEU A 9 2.84 7.09 -27.44
N LYS A 10 3.43 6.19 -28.24
CA LYS A 10 3.39 6.24 -29.72
C LYS A 10 1.97 6.14 -30.29
N SER A 11 1.07 5.44 -29.59
CA SER A 11 -0.35 5.36 -29.95
C SER A 11 -1.21 5.74 -28.74
N PRO A 12 -2.04 6.80 -28.83
CA PRO A 12 -2.88 7.22 -27.71
C PRO A 12 -3.92 6.15 -27.41
N LYS A 13 -3.73 5.45 -26.30
CA LYS A 13 -4.71 4.52 -25.73
C LYS A 13 -4.93 4.89 -24.28
N VAL A 14 -6.16 5.31 -23.98
CA VAL A 14 -6.60 5.66 -22.63
C VAL A 14 -7.01 4.40 -21.88
N ARG A 15 -6.70 4.35 -20.58
CA ARG A 15 -6.97 3.26 -19.63
C ARG A 15 -7.82 3.78 -18.46
N GLN A 16 -8.43 2.87 -17.72
CA GLN A 16 -8.98 3.14 -16.40
C GLN A 16 -7.84 3.20 -15.35
N SER A 17 -7.08 4.31 -15.32
CA SER A 17 -5.97 4.53 -14.39
C SER A 17 -5.59 6.02 -14.22
N TRP A 18 -5.19 6.45 -13.02
CA TRP A 18 -4.74 7.83 -12.75
C TRP A 18 -3.22 8.03 -12.97
N SER A 19 -2.69 7.41 -14.02
CA SER A 19 -1.27 7.51 -14.38
C SER A 19 -1.01 8.80 -15.17
N LYS A 20 0.11 9.49 -14.90
CA LYS A 20 0.51 10.70 -15.64
C LYS A 20 0.60 10.47 -17.16
N TYR A 21 1.07 9.29 -17.57
CA TYR A 21 1.11 8.87 -18.98
C TYR A 21 -0.29 8.61 -19.57
N ASN A 22 -1.25 8.22 -18.73
CA ASN A 22 -2.65 8.04 -19.15
C ASN A 22 -3.36 9.39 -19.29
N LEU A 23 -3.10 10.35 -18.38
CA LEU A 23 -3.60 11.72 -18.48
C LEU A 23 -3.08 12.38 -19.76
N TYR A 24 -1.77 12.26 -20.03
CA TYR A 24 -1.17 12.75 -21.27
C TYR A 24 -1.76 12.08 -22.52
N ASN A 25 -2.05 10.76 -22.47
CA ASN A 25 -2.75 10.06 -23.55
C ASN A 25 -4.22 10.48 -23.72
N LEU A 26 -4.89 10.93 -22.65
CA LEU A 26 -6.26 11.43 -22.65
C LEU A 26 -6.32 12.84 -23.25
N GLN A 27 -5.41 13.73 -22.87
CA GLN A 27 -5.30 15.09 -23.41
C GLN A 27 -5.10 15.11 -24.94
N ARG A 28 -4.30 14.18 -25.47
CA ARG A 28 -4.04 14.04 -26.92
C ARG A 28 -5.07 13.17 -27.67
N LEU A 29 -6.12 12.70 -27.01
CA LEU A 29 -7.04 11.71 -27.61
C LEU A 29 -7.90 12.38 -28.68
N THR A 30 -7.54 12.18 -29.95
CA THR A 30 -8.38 12.54 -31.09
C THR A 30 -9.21 11.35 -31.56
N PRO A 31 -10.47 11.56 -32.01
CA PRO A 31 -11.24 10.51 -32.66
C PRO A 31 -10.54 10.09 -33.96
N PRO A 32 -10.54 8.79 -34.30
CA PRO A 32 -9.85 8.32 -35.50
C PRO A 32 -10.58 8.82 -36.75
N TYR A 33 -9.87 9.43 -37.69
CA TYR A 33 -10.40 9.82 -39.00
C TYR A 33 -11.12 8.64 -39.68
N THR A 34 -12.36 8.83 -40.14
CA THR A 34 -13.26 7.75 -40.61
C THR A 34 -13.58 7.78 -42.10
N THR A 35 -13.54 8.95 -42.75
CA THR A 35 -14.09 9.15 -44.11
C THR A 35 -13.44 8.26 -45.17
N THR A 36 -12.11 8.11 -45.13
CA THR A 36 -11.35 7.24 -46.04
C THR A 36 -11.27 5.78 -45.60
N LYS A 37 -11.93 5.40 -44.49
CA LYS A 37 -11.85 4.04 -43.92
C LYS A 37 -13.11 3.24 -44.21
N THR A 38 -12.91 1.96 -44.53
CA THR A 38 -14.01 1.01 -44.69
C THR A 38 -14.76 0.82 -43.36
N PHE A 39 -16.04 0.42 -43.42
CA PHE A 39 -16.84 0.20 -42.22
C PHE A 39 -16.21 -0.82 -41.24
N PHE A 40 -15.51 -1.85 -41.75
CA PHE A 40 -14.75 -2.77 -40.91
C PHE A 40 -13.59 -2.06 -40.19
N GLN A 41 -12.81 -1.25 -40.88
CA GLN A 41 -11.70 -0.48 -40.29
C GLN A 41 -12.19 0.52 -39.24
N GLN A 42 -13.32 1.19 -39.49
CA GLN A 42 -13.97 2.09 -38.53
C GLN A 42 -14.37 1.34 -37.25
N LYS A 43 -15.12 0.23 -37.38
CA LYS A 43 -15.51 -0.62 -36.24
C LYS A 43 -14.31 -1.19 -35.49
N TRP A 44 -13.27 -1.65 -36.19
CA TRP A 44 -12.06 -2.18 -35.57
C TRP A 44 -11.29 -1.10 -34.79
N ALA A 45 -11.17 0.10 -35.33
CA ALA A 45 -10.57 1.24 -34.63
C ALA A 45 -11.37 1.59 -33.37
N ALA A 46 -12.70 1.71 -33.49
CA ALA A 46 -13.60 1.98 -32.37
C ALA A 46 -13.51 0.91 -31.28
N LYS A 47 -13.55 -0.38 -31.65
CA LYS A 47 -13.31 -1.52 -30.75
C LYS A 47 -11.97 -1.39 -30.02
N SER A 48 -10.89 -1.12 -30.75
CA SER A 48 -9.52 -1.07 -30.24
C SER A 48 -9.26 0.11 -29.29
N LEU A 49 -10.03 1.20 -29.41
CA LEU A 49 -10.04 2.34 -28.50
C LEU A 49 -10.97 2.10 -27.31
N ALA A 50 -12.22 1.68 -27.55
CA ALA A 50 -13.21 1.49 -26.51
C ALA A 50 -12.77 0.42 -25.48
N ARG A 51 -12.31 -0.75 -25.96
CA ARG A 51 -11.74 -1.82 -25.10
C ARG A 51 -10.39 -1.47 -24.48
N ALA A 52 -9.71 -0.44 -24.98
CA ALA A 52 -8.48 0.00 -24.34
C ALA A 52 -8.76 0.59 -22.95
N TYR A 53 -9.89 1.28 -22.80
CA TYR A 53 -10.36 1.86 -21.55
C TYR A 53 -11.29 0.91 -20.81
N HIS A 54 -12.37 0.46 -21.47
CA HIS A 54 -13.43 -0.36 -20.89
C HIS A 54 -12.98 -1.81 -20.73
N GLY A 55 -12.62 -2.18 -19.49
CA GLY A 55 -12.35 -3.58 -19.11
C GLY A 55 -11.07 -4.16 -19.71
N GLU A 56 -9.95 -3.43 -19.69
CA GLU A 56 -8.62 -3.90 -20.13
C GLU A 56 -8.20 -5.23 -19.46
N GLN A 57 -8.70 -5.50 -18.25
CA GLN A 57 -8.47 -6.73 -17.48
C GLN A 57 -9.32 -7.93 -17.91
N VAL A 58 -10.35 -7.73 -18.75
CA VAL A 58 -11.29 -8.76 -19.19
C VAL A 58 -10.86 -9.31 -20.55
N ARG A 59 -10.75 -10.65 -20.68
CA ARG A 59 -10.44 -11.33 -21.95
C ARG A 59 -11.57 -11.14 -22.96
N GLU A 60 -11.26 -11.08 -24.26
CA GLU A 60 -12.25 -10.75 -25.28
C GLU A 60 -13.43 -11.74 -25.34
N GLY A 61 -13.17 -13.05 -25.38
CA GLY A 61 -14.22 -14.08 -25.31
C GLY A 61 -14.97 -14.18 -23.96
N GLN A 62 -14.57 -13.41 -22.94
CA GLN A 62 -15.38 -13.17 -21.74
C GLN A 62 -16.26 -11.93 -21.92
N TRP A 63 -15.70 -10.85 -22.46
CA TRP A 63 -16.46 -9.64 -22.80
C TRP A 63 -17.60 -9.94 -23.80
N GLU A 64 -17.34 -10.70 -24.85
CA GLU A 64 -18.34 -11.07 -25.86
C GLU A 64 -19.55 -11.86 -25.29
N ARG A 65 -19.37 -12.53 -24.15
CA ARG A 65 -20.47 -13.21 -23.42
C ARG A 65 -21.19 -12.30 -22.43
N MET A 66 -20.55 -11.23 -21.95
CA MET A 66 -21.15 -10.23 -21.07
C MET A 66 -21.82 -9.07 -21.83
N PHE A 67 -21.50 -8.90 -23.12
CA PHE A 67 -22.05 -7.86 -23.97
C PHE A 67 -23.58 -7.99 -24.09
N ALA A 68 -24.30 -6.96 -23.68
CA ALA A 68 -25.75 -6.89 -23.74
C ALA A 68 -26.21 -6.08 -24.95
N ARG A 69 -27.06 -6.67 -25.81
CA ARG A 69 -27.67 -6.00 -26.96
C ARG A 69 -28.76 -4.98 -26.59
N ARG A 70 -29.23 -4.98 -25.34
CA ARG A 70 -30.33 -4.14 -24.84
C ARG A 70 -29.76 -3.08 -23.88
N PRO A 71 -29.42 -1.86 -24.36
CA PRO A 71 -29.03 -0.76 -23.47
C PRO A 71 -30.22 -0.34 -22.60
N ARG A 72 -29.97 -0.01 -21.33
CA ARG A 72 -31.00 0.45 -20.40
C ARG A 72 -31.11 1.97 -20.46
N SER A 73 -32.35 2.48 -20.47
CA SER A 73 -32.65 3.91 -20.43
C SER A 73 -33.80 4.20 -19.49
N VAL A 74 -33.94 5.46 -19.08
CA VAL A 74 -35.07 5.98 -18.31
C VAL A 74 -35.47 7.35 -18.87
N VAL A 75 -36.77 7.62 -18.87
CA VAL A 75 -37.34 8.94 -19.24
C VAL A 75 -37.84 9.59 -17.94
N PRO A 76 -37.36 10.79 -17.58
CA PRO A 76 -37.93 11.52 -16.45
C PRO A 76 -39.30 12.08 -16.84
N MET A 77 -40.31 11.87 -16.00
CA MET A 77 -41.64 12.47 -16.12
C MET A 77 -41.85 13.44 -14.96
N ASP A 78 -42.42 14.61 -15.24
CA ASP A 78 -42.78 15.60 -14.21
C ASP A 78 -44.16 15.26 -13.64
N ALA A 79 -44.24 15.00 -12.33
CA ALA A 79 -45.48 14.74 -11.63
C ALA A 79 -46.48 15.90 -11.75
N ARG A 80 -46.01 17.16 -11.87
CA ARG A 80 -46.88 18.33 -12.06
C ARG A 80 -47.54 18.36 -13.44
N TYR A 81 -46.86 17.83 -14.46
CA TYR A 81 -47.44 17.67 -15.79
C TYR A 81 -48.48 16.55 -15.79
N LEU A 82 -48.13 15.37 -15.24
CA LEU A 82 -49.03 14.21 -15.15
C LEU A 82 -50.31 14.50 -14.33
N ALA A 83 -50.23 15.36 -13.31
CA ALA A 83 -51.40 15.73 -12.51
C ALA A 83 -52.35 16.73 -13.20
N ARG A 84 -51.89 17.43 -14.25
CA ARG A 84 -52.67 18.41 -15.02
C ARG A 84 -53.18 17.84 -16.34
N ASN A 85 -52.40 16.96 -16.96
CA ASN A 85 -52.61 16.46 -18.30
C ASN A 85 -52.59 14.92 -18.29
N ASP A 86 -53.67 14.31 -18.77
CA ASP A 86 -53.82 12.86 -18.98
C ASP A 86 -53.07 12.33 -20.22
N GLY A 87 -52.54 13.23 -21.06
CA GLY A 87 -51.85 12.93 -22.31
C GLY A 87 -52.67 13.24 -23.57
N SER A 88 -53.95 13.56 -23.46
CA SER A 88 -54.85 13.88 -24.59
C SER A 88 -54.32 15.00 -25.49
N LEU A 89 -53.67 16.02 -24.89
CA LEU A 89 -53.04 17.14 -25.61
C LEU A 89 -51.95 16.71 -26.61
N GLU A 90 -51.19 15.64 -26.30
CA GLU A 90 -50.11 15.14 -27.17
C GLU A 90 -50.67 14.36 -28.38
N SER A 91 -51.90 13.84 -28.26
CA SER A 91 -52.63 13.17 -29.35
C SER A 91 -53.57 14.08 -30.14
N ALA A 92 -53.69 15.36 -29.77
CA ALA A 92 -54.59 16.31 -30.41
C ALA A 92 -54.34 16.46 -31.93
N GLY A 93 -55.37 16.91 -32.66
CA GLY A 93 -55.32 17.05 -34.12
C GLY A 93 -55.44 15.70 -34.83
N ARG A 94 -54.35 15.20 -35.42
CA ARG A 94 -54.30 13.95 -36.19
C ARG A 94 -53.50 12.84 -35.50
N GLY A 95 -53.29 12.92 -34.19
CA GLY A 95 -52.54 11.93 -33.39
C GLY A 95 -51.03 12.21 -33.23
N SER A 96 -50.47 13.17 -33.96
CA SER A 96 -49.05 13.60 -33.89
C SER A 96 -48.81 14.86 -33.03
N GLY A 97 -49.84 15.27 -32.29
CA GLY A 97 -49.94 16.54 -31.58
C GLY A 97 -50.48 17.66 -32.47
N LEU A 98 -50.93 18.75 -31.84
CA LEU A 98 -51.41 19.93 -32.55
C LEU A 98 -50.30 20.52 -33.43
N GLU A 99 -50.61 20.77 -34.71
CA GLU A 99 -49.68 21.44 -35.64
C GLU A 99 -49.48 22.90 -35.18
N GLN A 100 -48.23 23.27 -34.92
CA GLN A 100 -47.87 24.64 -34.57
C GLN A 100 -47.60 25.42 -35.86
N PRO A 101 -48.12 26.65 -36.01
CA PRO A 101 -47.83 27.47 -37.18
C PRO A 101 -46.33 27.77 -37.27
N PRO A 102 -45.75 27.85 -38.49
CA PRO A 102 -44.36 28.25 -38.65
C PRO A 102 -44.14 29.65 -38.07
N SER A 103 -43.14 29.80 -37.20
CA SER A 103 -42.82 31.07 -36.55
C SER A 103 -42.53 32.15 -37.61
N LYS A 104 -43.34 33.22 -37.63
CA LYS A 104 -43.13 34.36 -38.53
C LYS A 104 -41.98 35.23 -37.99
N GLY A 105 -40.73 34.86 -38.31
CA GLY A 105 -39.59 35.73 -38.03
C GLY A 105 -38.23 35.04 -38.08
N GLY A 106 -37.55 35.15 -39.23
CA GLY A 106 -36.13 35.51 -39.31
C GLY A 106 -35.03 34.51 -38.89
N GLU A 107 -35.29 33.54 -38.00
CA GLU A 107 -34.30 32.53 -37.61
C GLU A 107 -34.86 31.11 -37.75
N GLU A 108 -33.98 30.18 -38.18
CA GLU A 108 -34.34 28.85 -38.67
C GLU A 108 -35.19 28.02 -37.69
N GLY A 109 -36.50 27.92 -37.97
CA GLY A 109 -37.27 26.68 -37.93
C GLY A 109 -37.39 25.90 -36.60
N LYS A 110 -36.93 26.44 -35.47
CA LYS A 110 -37.01 25.77 -34.17
C LYS A 110 -38.39 25.95 -33.55
N VAL A 111 -39.31 25.08 -33.98
CA VAL A 111 -40.53 24.79 -33.24
C VAL A 111 -40.16 24.44 -31.80
N PHE A 112 -40.52 25.30 -30.84
CA PHE A 112 -40.32 25.08 -29.41
C PHE A 112 -41.29 24.02 -28.84
N ARG A 113 -41.38 22.85 -29.50
CA ARG A 113 -41.57 21.60 -28.73
C ARG A 113 -40.45 21.60 -27.68
N ARG A 114 -40.76 21.25 -26.43
CA ARG A 114 -39.73 20.93 -25.42
C ARG A 114 -39.08 19.59 -25.79
N SER A 115 -38.39 19.59 -26.93
CA SER A 115 -37.69 18.45 -27.48
C SER A 115 -36.57 18.10 -26.54
N LEU A 116 -36.79 17.07 -25.74
CA LEU A 116 -35.80 16.56 -24.81
C LEU A 116 -34.51 16.22 -25.59
N PRO A 117 -33.33 16.54 -25.07
CA PRO A 117 -32.07 16.22 -25.75
C PRO A 117 -31.99 14.71 -26.01
N PRO A 118 -31.44 14.28 -27.15
CA PRO A 118 -31.41 12.88 -27.54
C PRO A 118 -30.76 12.01 -26.46
N THR A 119 -31.29 10.81 -26.29
CA THR A 119 -30.81 9.79 -25.34
C THR A 119 -29.60 9.06 -25.94
N PRO A 120 -28.37 9.18 -25.37
CA PRO A 120 -27.16 8.64 -26.00
C PRO A 120 -27.00 7.13 -25.72
N TYR A 121 -27.85 6.31 -26.36
CA TYR A 121 -27.90 4.86 -26.15
C TYR A 121 -26.55 4.16 -26.40
N MET A 122 -25.77 4.61 -27.39
CA MET A 122 -24.56 3.89 -27.79
C MET A 122 -23.41 4.05 -26.78
N GLN A 123 -23.46 5.06 -25.90
CA GLN A 123 -22.53 5.20 -24.78
C GLN A 123 -22.74 4.11 -23.71
N MET A 124 -23.92 3.47 -23.68
CA MET A 124 -24.25 2.37 -22.75
C MET A 124 -23.65 1.02 -23.14
N THR A 125 -22.93 0.94 -24.27
CA THR A 125 -22.21 -0.25 -24.78
C THR A 125 -21.51 -1.09 -23.70
N PHE A 126 -20.81 -0.42 -22.77
CA PHE A 126 -19.98 -1.06 -21.75
C PHE A 126 -20.63 -1.12 -20.37
N ALA A 127 -21.92 -0.76 -20.24
CA ALA A 127 -22.68 -0.84 -19.00
C ALA A 127 -22.56 -2.17 -18.21
N PRO A 128 -22.49 -3.36 -18.85
CA PRO A 128 -22.31 -4.61 -18.12
C PRO A 128 -20.99 -4.72 -17.34
N LEU A 129 -19.95 -3.97 -17.74
CA LEU A 129 -18.67 -3.96 -17.01
C LEU A 129 -18.73 -3.18 -15.70
N GLU A 130 -19.55 -2.13 -15.62
CA GLU A 130 -19.72 -1.30 -14.42
C GLU A 130 -20.43 -2.06 -13.28
N ARG A 131 -21.05 -3.21 -13.56
CA ARG A 131 -21.54 -4.15 -12.52
C ARG A 131 -20.44 -4.90 -11.79
N ARG A 132 -19.24 -5.00 -12.36
CA ARG A 132 -18.16 -5.81 -11.79
C ARG A 132 -17.58 -5.14 -10.55
N LEU A 133 -17.37 -5.90 -9.49
CA LEU A 133 -16.73 -5.41 -8.27
C LEU A 133 -15.38 -4.73 -8.53
N ASP A 134 -14.54 -5.26 -9.43
CA ASP A 134 -13.25 -4.64 -9.77
C ASP A 134 -13.35 -3.31 -10.55
N VAL A 135 -14.49 -3.03 -11.17
CA VAL A 135 -14.77 -1.74 -11.81
C VAL A 135 -15.43 -0.79 -10.82
N ALA A 136 -16.43 -1.24 -10.05
CA ALA A 136 -17.13 -0.42 -9.06
C ALA A 136 -16.18 0.20 -8.01
N ILE A 137 -15.20 -0.56 -7.52
CA ILE A 137 -14.15 -0.06 -6.59
C ILE A 137 -13.31 1.07 -7.22
N PHE A 138 -12.99 0.97 -8.51
CA PHE A 138 -12.28 2.04 -9.23
C PHE A 138 -13.18 3.28 -9.41
N ARG A 139 -14.47 3.08 -9.70
CA ARG A 139 -15.47 4.16 -9.85
C ARG A 139 -15.82 4.86 -8.53
N ALA A 140 -15.69 4.17 -7.39
CA ALA A 140 -15.82 4.74 -6.05
C ALA A 140 -14.57 5.51 -5.58
N MET A 141 -13.57 5.70 -6.44
CA MET A 141 -12.29 6.34 -6.13
C MET A 141 -11.46 5.63 -5.03
N PHE A 142 -11.72 4.35 -4.75
CA PHE A 142 -10.97 3.57 -3.76
C PHE A 142 -9.68 2.93 -4.31
N ALA A 143 -9.45 2.98 -5.63
CA ALA A 143 -8.26 2.45 -6.27
C ALA A 143 -7.83 3.32 -7.45
N SER A 144 -6.52 3.49 -7.67
CA SER A 144 -6.00 4.34 -8.76
C SER A 144 -6.14 3.74 -10.16
N SER A 145 -6.57 2.47 -10.27
CA SER A 145 -6.83 1.76 -11.51
C SER A 145 -7.65 0.49 -11.25
N THR A 146 -8.44 0.04 -12.24
CA THR A 146 -9.15 -1.25 -12.19
C THR A 146 -8.24 -2.46 -11.98
N ARG A 147 -6.97 -2.39 -12.42
CA ARG A 147 -5.98 -3.45 -12.12
C ARG A 147 -5.59 -3.49 -10.64
N GLN A 148 -5.51 -2.33 -9.98
CA GLN A 148 -5.24 -2.24 -8.54
C GLN A 148 -6.48 -2.65 -7.74
N ALA A 149 -7.67 -2.21 -8.13
CA ALA A 149 -8.95 -2.66 -7.56
C ALA A 149 -9.06 -4.20 -7.62
N ARG A 150 -8.75 -4.80 -8.78
CA ARG A 150 -8.69 -6.26 -8.94
C ARG A 150 -7.72 -6.93 -7.97
N GLN A 151 -6.55 -6.34 -7.73
CA GLN A 151 -5.59 -6.86 -6.74
C GLN A 151 -6.14 -6.76 -5.32
N PHE A 152 -6.83 -5.67 -4.95
CA PHE A 152 -7.43 -5.53 -3.63
C PHE A 152 -8.48 -6.61 -3.36
N VAL A 153 -9.34 -6.90 -4.34
CA VAL A 153 -10.31 -8.00 -4.27
C VAL A 153 -9.58 -9.36 -4.15
N VAL A 154 -8.63 -9.67 -5.03
CA VAL A 154 -7.92 -10.98 -5.02
C VAL A 154 -7.12 -11.20 -3.72
N HIS A 155 -6.55 -10.14 -3.14
CA HIS A 155 -5.89 -10.22 -1.82
C HIS A 155 -6.88 -10.19 -0.64
N GLY A 156 -8.19 -10.18 -0.89
CA GLY A 156 -9.22 -10.26 0.13
C GLY A 156 -9.33 -9.02 1.03
N ALA A 157 -9.00 -7.85 0.50
CA ALA A 157 -9.09 -6.56 1.20
C ALA A 157 -10.43 -5.85 0.97
N VAL A 158 -11.44 -6.60 0.53
CA VAL A 158 -12.76 -6.11 0.15
C VAL A 158 -13.82 -7.01 0.76
N THR A 159 -14.81 -6.41 1.38
CA THR A 159 -16.04 -7.07 1.84
C THR A 159 -17.22 -6.59 1.01
N VAL A 160 -18.19 -7.48 0.79
CA VAL A 160 -19.50 -7.17 0.17
C VAL A 160 -20.56 -7.68 1.13
N ASN A 161 -21.48 -6.82 1.57
CA ASN A 161 -22.51 -7.11 2.57
C ASN A 161 -21.92 -7.82 3.82
N GLY A 162 -20.80 -7.30 4.33
CA GLY A 162 -20.03 -7.86 5.46
C GLY A 162 -19.17 -9.09 5.13
N LYS A 163 -19.36 -9.76 4.00
CA LYS A 163 -18.64 -11.00 3.64
C LYS A 163 -17.40 -10.70 2.79
N LYS A 164 -16.25 -11.26 3.17
CA LYS A 164 -14.98 -11.12 2.43
C LYS A 164 -15.09 -11.71 1.02
N MET A 165 -14.93 -10.86 0.00
CA MET A 165 -15.12 -11.24 -1.40
C MET A 165 -13.78 -11.28 -2.13
N GLN A 166 -13.37 -12.45 -2.62
CA GLN A 166 -12.10 -12.62 -3.34
C GLN A 166 -12.25 -12.66 -4.88
N TYR A 167 -13.48 -12.63 -5.38
CA TYR A 167 -13.77 -12.77 -6.81
C TYR A 167 -13.99 -11.40 -7.47
N PRO A 168 -13.00 -10.85 -8.22
CA PRO A 168 -13.16 -9.59 -8.95
C PRO A 168 -14.19 -9.69 -10.10
N GLY A 169 -14.63 -10.91 -10.44
CA GLY A 169 -15.72 -11.17 -11.38
C GLY A 169 -17.12 -11.07 -10.78
N TYR A 170 -17.26 -10.85 -9.47
CA TYR A 170 -18.55 -10.68 -8.81
C TYR A 170 -19.33 -9.53 -9.46
N LEU A 171 -20.59 -9.80 -9.79
CA LEU A 171 -21.51 -8.83 -10.38
C LEU A 171 -22.42 -8.30 -9.28
N LEU A 172 -22.26 -7.02 -8.97
CA LEU A 172 -23.08 -6.32 -7.99
C LEU A 172 -24.55 -6.30 -8.44
N ASN A 173 -25.42 -6.43 -7.44
CA ASN A 173 -26.86 -6.24 -7.52
C ASN A 173 -27.21 -4.88 -6.88
N PRO A 174 -28.32 -4.25 -7.31
CA PRO A 174 -28.81 -3.03 -6.67
C PRO A 174 -29.00 -3.22 -5.17
N GLY A 175 -28.41 -2.33 -4.37
CA GLY A 175 -28.40 -2.39 -2.90
C GLY A 175 -27.15 -3.02 -2.28
N ASP A 176 -26.27 -3.68 -3.05
CA ASP A 176 -25.04 -4.26 -2.50
C ASP A 176 -24.09 -3.17 -1.95
N LEU A 177 -23.70 -3.30 -0.68
CA LEU A 177 -22.68 -2.48 -0.04
C LEU A 177 -21.32 -3.17 -0.17
N PHE A 178 -20.33 -2.50 -0.75
CA PHE A 178 -18.95 -2.96 -0.77
C PHE A 178 -18.03 -2.00 -0.01
N GLN A 179 -17.14 -2.56 0.81
CA GLN A 179 -16.19 -1.81 1.61
C GLN A 179 -14.76 -2.30 1.32
N VAL A 180 -13.81 -1.36 1.31
CA VAL A 180 -12.40 -1.61 1.07
C VAL A 180 -11.61 -1.25 2.33
N ASP A 181 -10.61 -2.05 2.66
CA ASP A 181 -9.60 -1.79 3.69
C ASP A 181 -9.02 -0.35 3.56
N PRO A 182 -9.23 0.54 4.55
CA PRO A 182 -8.81 1.94 4.47
C PRO A 182 -7.32 2.14 4.21
N GLU A 183 -6.44 1.27 4.75
CA GLU A 183 -4.99 1.40 4.49
C GLU A 183 -4.65 1.26 3.02
N ARG A 184 -5.40 0.41 2.31
CA ARG A 184 -5.20 0.17 0.87
C ARG A 184 -5.79 1.28 0.02
N VAL A 185 -6.91 1.87 0.45
CA VAL A 185 -7.46 3.07 -0.18
C VAL A 185 -6.44 4.21 -0.06
N MET A 186 -5.98 4.51 1.16
CA MET A 186 -4.97 5.56 1.41
C MET A 186 -3.66 5.33 0.63
N PHE A 187 -3.25 4.06 0.43
CA PHE A 187 -2.14 3.70 -0.45
C PHE A 187 -2.40 3.89 -1.95
N ALA A 188 -3.64 3.72 -2.41
CA ALA A 188 -4.00 3.92 -3.81
C ALA A 188 -4.22 5.39 -4.18
N THR A 189 -4.91 6.13 -3.31
CA THR A 189 -5.29 7.53 -3.50
C THR A 189 -4.20 8.49 -3.06
N GLY A 190 -3.32 8.08 -2.16
CA GLY A 190 -2.21 8.88 -1.67
C GLY A 190 -1.05 9.03 -2.67
N ALA A 191 -0.20 10.01 -2.39
CA ALA A 191 1.07 10.16 -3.08
C ALA A 191 2.03 8.98 -2.83
N PRO A 192 2.87 8.63 -3.82
CA PRO A 192 3.87 7.58 -3.66
C PRO A 192 4.96 8.01 -2.66
N LYS A 193 5.37 7.09 -1.77
CA LYS A 193 6.49 7.35 -0.85
C LYS A 193 7.79 7.67 -1.57
N ASP A 194 8.53 8.62 -1.04
CA ASP A 194 9.85 9.00 -1.54
C ASP A 194 10.90 7.91 -1.33
N ALA A 195 12.01 7.99 -2.07
CA ALA A 195 13.09 7.01 -1.96
C ALA A 195 13.74 7.00 -0.57
N LYS A 196 13.83 8.17 0.08
CA LYS A 196 14.31 8.36 1.46
C LYS A 196 13.34 7.71 2.47
N GLU A 197 12.05 8.05 2.39
CA GLU A 197 10.99 7.47 3.24
C GLU A 197 10.90 5.94 3.11
N ARG A 198 10.99 5.41 1.87
CA ARG A 198 11.03 3.96 1.60
C ARG A 198 12.30 3.28 2.13
N ARG A 199 13.39 4.02 2.35
CA ARG A 199 14.58 3.51 3.04
C ARG A 199 14.35 3.52 4.55
N ALA A 200 13.90 4.63 5.12
CA ALA A 200 13.58 4.77 6.53
C ALA A 200 12.56 3.71 7.01
N GLY A 201 11.44 3.55 6.29
CA GLY A 201 10.43 2.53 6.62
C GLY A 201 10.94 1.09 6.52
N ARG A 202 11.88 0.79 5.62
CA ARG A 202 12.54 -0.53 5.57
C ARG A 202 13.45 -0.75 6.78
N ILE A 203 14.19 0.27 7.19
CA ILE A 203 15.03 0.21 8.40
C ILE A 203 14.16 0.04 9.65
N ARG A 204 13.10 0.86 9.82
CA ARG A 204 12.18 0.77 10.96
C ARG A 204 11.48 -0.59 11.05
N ARG A 205 11.03 -1.16 9.92
CA ARG A 205 10.46 -2.52 9.89
C ARG A 205 11.50 -3.61 10.20
N ARG A 206 12.77 -3.44 9.79
CA ARG A 206 13.84 -4.38 10.14
C ARG A 206 14.13 -4.34 11.64
N LEU A 207 14.26 -3.14 12.21
CA LEU A 207 14.45 -2.91 13.65
C LEU A 207 13.28 -3.44 14.48
N GLY A 208 12.04 -3.19 14.04
CA GLY A 208 10.84 -3.72 14.68
C GLY A 208 10.77 -5.25 14.64
N ARG A 209 11.20 -5.88 13.54
CA ARG A 209 11.26 -7.34 13.45
C ARG A 209 12.35 -7.91 14.38
N THR A 210 13.53 -7.30 14.45
CA THR A 210 14.58 -7.74 15.39
C THR A 210 14.19 -7.51 16.85
N ALA A 211 13.41 -6.47 17.16
CA ALA A 211 12.86 -6.27 18.49
C ALA A 211 11.82 -7.35 18.83
N GLN A 212 10.90 -7.66 17.90
CA GLN A 212 9.96 -8.77 18.07
C GLN A 212 10.67 -10.12 18.23
N GLU A 213 11.72 -10.40 17.45
CA GLU A 213 12.55 -11.60 17.58
C GLU A 213 13.16 -11.70 19.01
N GLN A 214 13.74 -10.61 19.52
CA GLN A 214 14.29 -10.55 20.89
C GLN A 214 13.23 -10.65 21.99
N ASP A 215 12.03 -10.09 21.78
CA ASP A 215 10.94 -10.18 22.74
C ASP A 215 10.30 -11.58 22.75
N THR A 216 10.28 -12.28 21.61
CA THR A 216 9.91 -13.70 21.57
C THR A 216 10.95 -14.59 22.26
N GLU A 217 12.25 -14.37 22.03
CA GLU A 217 13.33 -15.11 22.73
C GLU A 217 13.21 -14.91 24.25
N LYS A 218 13.04 -13.67 24.74
CA LYS A 218 12.81 -13.39 26.17
C LYS A 218 11.52 -13.99 26.73
N ALA A 219 10.48 -14.16 25.90
CA ALA A 219 9.22 -14.77 26.31
C ALA A 219 9.32 -16.30 26.37
N GLU A 220 10.15 -16.92 25.52
CA GLU A 220 10.48 -18.34 25.57
C GLU A 220 11.40 -18.64 26.76
N ASP A 221 12.46 -17.85 26.99
CA ASP A 221 13.33 -17.95 28.18
C ASP A 221 12.52 -17.85 29.49
N LYS A 222 11.52 -16.93 29.55
CA LYS A 222 10.60 -16.79 30.69
C LYS A 222 9.63 -17.95 30.88
N LYS A 223 9.33 -18.70 29.81
CA LYS A 223 8.55 -19.95 29.91
C LYS A 223 9.42 -21.12 30.37
N GLU A 224 10.66 -21.22 29.87
CA GLU A 224 11.62 -22.23 30.34
C GLU A 224 12.02 -22.03 31.82
N THR A 225 12.04 -20.79 32.33
CA THR A 225 12.24 -20.55 33.78
C THR A 225 11.03 -20.95 34.60
N LYS A 226 9.82 -20.55 34.21
CA LYS A 226 8.59 -20.96 34.94
C LYS A 226 8.37 -22.48 34.97
N GLN A 227 8.65 -23.18 33.87
CA GLN A 227 8.58 -24.65 33.84
C GLN A 227 9.66 -25.34 34.70
N LYS A 228 10.71 -24.64 35.14
CA LYS A 228 11.70 -25.16 36.10
C LYS A 228 11.35 -24.83 37.56
N GLU A 229 10.55 -23.80 37.81
CA GLU A 229 10.10 -23.43 39.16
C GLU A 229 8.91 -24.29 39.65
N GLU A 230 8.11 -24.87 38.75
CA GLU A 230 7.01 -25.79 39.11
C GLU A 230 7.43 -27.28 39.22
N THR A 231 8.69 -27.62 38.94
CA THR A 231 9.22 -29.00 39.06
C THR A 231 10.49 -29.06 39.90
N SER A 232 10.35 -28.84 41.21
CA SER A 232 11.44 -29.00 42.18
C SER A 232 11.02 -29.84 43.38
N GLU A 233 10.54 -31.05 43.13
CA GLU A 233 10.58 -32.15 44.11
C GLU A 233 11.41 -33.33 43.55
N SER A 234 12.16 -33.97 44.44
CA SER A 234 13.36 -34.75 44.14
C SER A 234 13.09 -36.14 43.56
N LYS A 235 13.68 -36.43 42.39
CA LYS A 235 14.18 -37.76 42.01
C LYS A 235 15.46 -37.64 41.20
N GLU A 236 16.50 -38.35 41.62
CA GLU A 236 17.70 -38.59 40.80
C GLU A 236 17.37 -39.64 39.74
N GLU A 237 17.07 -39.19 38.52
CA GLU A 237 17.13 -40.01 37.31
C GLU A 237 18.47 -39.75 36.60
N PRO A 238 19.03 -40.73 35.86
CA PRO A 238 20.31 -40.55 35.17
C PRO A 238 20.25 -39.35 34.22
N GLU A 239 21.25 -38.47 34.29
CA GLU A 239 21.24 -37.21 33.55
C GLU A 239 21.08 -37.44 32.03
N ASP A 240 20.14 -36.72 31.40
CA ASP A 240 20.00 -36.79 29.94
C ASP A 240 21.36 -36.48 29.26
N PRO A 241 21.90 -37.35 28.39
CA PRO A 241 23.18 -37.11 27.71
C PRO A 241 23.15 -35.86 26.80
N ARG A 242 21.95 -35.32 26.52
CA ARG A 242 21.79 -34.03 25.83
C ARG A 242 21.95 -32.82 26.75
N LYS A 243 21.65 -32.95 28.06
CA LYS A 243 21.89 -31.92 29.07
C LYS A 243 23.39 -31.84 29.36
N THR A 244 24.08 -32.97 29.56
CA THR A 244 25.54 -33.00 29.77
C THR A 244 26.29 -32.39 28.58
N LEU A 245 25.99 -32.82 27.34
CA LEU A 245 26.60 -32.24 26.12
C LEU A 245 26.33 -30.73 25.94
N LYS A 246 25.18 -30.21 26.40
CA LYS A 246 24.90 -28.75 26.40
C LYS A 246 25.75 -28.02 27.44
N GLN A 247 25.93 -28.59 28.63
CA GLN A 247 26.80 -28.05 29.69
C GLN A 247 28.28 -28.06 29.26
N LEU A 248 28.79 -29.16 28.69
CA LEU A 248 30.16 -29.24 28.16
C LEU A 248 30.41 -28.19 27.07
N LEU A 249 29.42 -27.94 26.20
CA LEU A 249 29.50 -26.88 25.20
C LEU A 249 29.56 -25.47 25.83
N SER A 250 28.82 -25.22 26.92
CA SER A 250 28.90 -23.93 27.64
C SER A 250 30.24 -23.75 28.36
N GLN A 251 30.76 -24.79 29.02
CA GLN A 251 32.09 -24.78 29.64
C GLN A 251 33.20 -24.55 28.61
N ALA A 252 33.17 -25.24 27.47
CA ALA A 252 34.13 -25.05 26.38
C ALA A 252 34.06 -23.65 25.73
N LYS A 253 32.91 -22.96 25.81
CA LYS A 253 32.80 -21.53 25.43
C LYS A 253 33.41 -20.62 26.50
N ALA A 254 33.13 -20.88 27.78
CA ALA A 254 33.64 -20.08 28.91
C ALA A 254 35.18 -20.10 28.98
N ILE A 255 35.81 -21.25 28.76
CA ILE A 255 37.27 -21.36 28.66
C ILE A 255 37.79 -20.49 27.51
N MET A 256 37.20 -20.62 26.31
CA MET A 256 37.59 -19.81 25.14
C MET A 256 37.32 -18.30 25.28
N SER A 257 36.44 -17.86 26.19
CA SER A 257 36.18 -16.43 26.45
C SER A 257 37.07 -15.84 27.55
N ASN A 258 37.37 -16.63 28.59
CA ASN A 258 38.03 -16.14 29.80
C ASN A 258 39.56 -16.10 29.66
N SER A 259 40.18 -17.10 29.03
CA SER A 259 41.63 -17.18 28.86
C SER A 259 42.07 -16.76 27.45
N LYS A 260 41.98 -15.46 27.14
CA LYS A 260 42.33 -14.94 25.81
C LYS A 260 43.81 -15.06 25.45
N ASP A 261 44.69 -15.14 26.46
CA ASP A 261 46.14 -15.02 26.25
C ASP A 261 46.91 -16.33 26.52
N ASN A 262 46.50 -17.14 27.50
CA ASN A 262 47.30 -18.30 27.99
C ASN A 262 46.92 -19.69 27.44
N ILE A 263 46.41 -19.82 26.21
CA ILE A 263 46.14 -21.15 25.58
C ILE A 263 46.94 -21.32 24.29
N PRO A 264 47.81 -22.34 24.15
CA PRO A 264 48.54 -22.66 22.93
C PRO A 264 47.64 -22.85 21.70
N ALA A 265 48.11 -22.42 20.53
CA ALA A 265 47.32 -22.42 19.28
C ALA A 265 46.78 -23.81 18.89
N LYS A 266 47.59 -24.86 19.05
CA LYS A 266 47.20 -26.26 18.82
C LYS A 266 46.03 -26.69 19.72
N ARG A 267 46.05 -26.28 20.99
CA ARG A 267 44.98 -26.59 21.96
C ARG A 267 43.70 -25.82 21.69
N ARG A 268 43.79 -24.56 21.21
CA ARG A 268 42.61 -23.82 20.70
C ARG A 268 41.97 -24.52 19.50
N GLN A 269 42.75 -25.20 18.66
CA GLN A 269 42.24 -26.00 17.54
C GLN A 269 41.53 -27.27 18.01
N GLU A 270 42.07 -27.97 19.02
CA GLU A 270 41.43 -29.13 19.66
C GLU A 270 40.08 -28.78 20.30
N ILE A 271 40.01 -27.70 21.10
CA ILE A 271 38.76 -27.22 21.72
C ILE A 271 37.73 -26.84 20.64
N ARG A 272 38.15 -26.20 19.54
CA ARG A 272 37.27 -25.91 18.38
C ARG A 272 36.83 -27.19 17.65
N GLY A 273 37.68 -28.22 17.61
CA GLY A 273 37.37 -29.56 17.09
C GLY A 273 36.28 -30.24 17.93
N PHE A 274 36.47 -30.27 19.25
CA PHE A 274 35.49 -30.77 20.23
C PHE A 274 34.14 -30.04 20.11
N GLN A 275 34.12 -28.70 20.06
CA GLN A 275 32.89 -27.94 19.85
C GLN A 275 32.16 -28.29 18.54
N ARG A 276 32.89 -28.66 17.48
CA ARG A 276 32.29 -29.15 16.22
C ARG A 276 31.77 -30.58 16.34
N ALA A 277 32.47 -31.45 17.07
CA ALA A 277 32.05 -32.82 17.34
C ALA A 277 30.76 -32.85 18.17
N VAL A 278 30.72 -32.13 19.30
CA VAL A 278 29.54 -32.03 20.18
C VAL A 278 28.33 -31.46 19.43
N ARG A 279 28.49 -30.40 18.63
CA ARG A 279 27.39 -29.88 17.78
C ARG A 279 26.90 -30.90 16.76
N ARG A 280 27.81 -31.70 16.17
CA ARG A 280 27.46 -32.77 15.22
C ARG A 280 26.69 -33.91 15.90
N VAL A 281 27.04 -34.27 17.13
CA VAL A 281 26.31 -35.26 17.95
C VAL A 281 24.94 -34.73 18.36
N LEU A 282 24.85 -33.50 18.88
CA LEU A 282 23.58 -32.84 19.21
C LEU A 282 22.64 -32.67 18.01
N SER A 283 23.18 -32.56 16.79
CA SER A 283 22.38 -32.51 15.55
C SER A 283 21.87 -33.88 15.04
N ARG A 284 22.27 -34.99 15.67
CA ARG A 284 21.83 -36.36 15.32
C ARG A 284 20.80 -36.85 16.35
N SER A 285 19.90 -37.75 15.92
CA SER A 285 18.89 -38.32 16.81
C SER A 285 19.49 -39.37 17.77
N SER A 286 18.72 -39.66 18.81
CA SER A 286 19.13 -40.31 20.07
C SER A 286 19.43 -41.81 19.94
N SER A 287 20.70 -42.19 19.71
CA SER A 287 21.07 -43.62 19.65
C SER A 287 22.54 -44.00 19.98
N SER A 288 23.32 -43.17 20.71
CA SER A 288 24.70 -43.56 21.06
C SER A 288 25.22 -42.94 22.37
N THR A 289 25.01 -43.63 23.49
CA THR A 289 25.67 -43.36 24.79
C THR A 289 27.16 -43.67 24.74
N VAL A 290 27.58 -44.73 24.05
CA VAL A 290 29.01 -45.10 23.91
C VAL A 290 29.91 -43.97 23.34
N LEU A 291 29.32 -42.99 22.64
CA LEU A 291 30.04 -41.80 22.16
C LEU A 291 30.06 -40.63 23.15
N THR A 292 29.16 -40.55 24.13
CA THR A 292 29.19 -39.51 25.17
C THR A 292 30.32 -39.77 26.15
N ASP A 293 30.42 -41.00 26.64
CA ASP A 293 31.36 -41.40 27.70
C ASP A 293 32.82 -41.21 27.25
N ASN A 294 33.10 -41.49 25.97
CA ASN A 294 34.41 -41.25 25.35
C ASN A 294 34.71 -39.75 25.18
N LEU A 295 33.71 -38.93 24.82
CA LEU A 295 33.87 -37.47 24.72
C LEU A 295 34.03 -36.80 26.10
N GLU A 296 33.41 -37.36 27.13
CA GLU A 296 33.55 -36.94 28.53
C GLU A 296 34.96 -37.30 29.05
N ALA A 297 35.40 -38.54 28.89
CA ALA A 297 36.76 -38.97 29.25
C ALA A 297 37.84 -38.10 28.56
N GLN A 298 37.72 -37.89 27.24
CA GLN A 298 38.59 -36.99 26.49
C GLN A 298 38.56 -35.57 27.06
N PHE A 299 37.37 -35.00 27.38
CA PHE A 299 37.29 -33.65 27.94
C PHE A 299 37.92 -33.55 29.34
N HIS A 300 37.77 -34.57 30.19
CA HIS A 300 38.42 -34.62 31.50
C HIS A 300 39.95 -34.68 31.38
N GLU A 301 40.49 -35.47 30.45
CA GLU A 301 41.92 -35.46 30.13
C GLU A 301 42.38 -34.08 29.62
N LEU A 302 41.63 -33.48 28.67
CA LEU A 302 41.94 -32.16 28.13
C LEU A 302 41.98 -31.07 29.22
N LYS A 303 41.08 -31.16 30.20
CA LYS A 303 40.94 -30.25 31.35
C LYS A 303 42.02 -30.48 32.41
N ALA A 304 42.35 -31.72 32.73
CA ALA A 304 43.39 -32.07 33.70
C ALA A 304 44.80 -31.67 33.25
N ILE A 305 45.06 -31.74 31.94
CA ILE A 305 46.29 -31.18 31.35
C ILE A 305 46.27 -29.65 31.47
N LEU A 306 45.14 -28.99 31.18
CA LEU A 306 45.02 -27.53 31.27
C LEU A 306 45.23 -27.01 32.70
N THR A 307 44.72 -27.70 33.73
CA THR A 307 44.99 -27.31 35.13
C THR A 307 46.46 -27.51 35.50
N LYS A 308 47.09 -28.61 35.07
CA LYS A 308 48.55 -28.82 35.28
C LYS A 308 49.40 -27.78 34.57
N ASP A 309 49.06 -27.42 33.33
CA ASP A 309 49.77 -26.37 32.57
C ASP A 309 49.61 -24.99 33.22
N VAL A 310 48.44 -24.69 33.80
CA VAL A 310 48.19 -23.45 34.56
C VAL A 310 48.93 -23.43 35.89
N GLU A 311 48.99 -24.55 36.60
CA GLU A 311 49.77 -24.70 37.85
C GLU A 311 51.28 -24.55 37.57
N LEU A 312 51.80 -25.20 36.52
CA LEU A 312 53.21 -25.06 36.10
C LEU A 312 53.55 -23.64 35.62
N ALA A 313 52.65 -23.00 34.85
CA ALA A 313 52.84 -21.61 34.41
C ALA A 313 52.71 -20.57 35.54
N SER A 314 52.20 -20.95 36.71
CA SER A 314 52.12 -20.07 37.88
C SER A 314 53.37 -20.11 38.78
N ALA A 315 54.32 -21.02 38.50
CA ALA A 315 55.50 -21.28 39.33
C ALA A 315 56.81 -20.65 38.79
N SER A 316 56.74 -19.86 37.71
CA SER A 316 57.93 -19.27 37.07
C SER A 316 57.75 -17.79 36.72
N GLU A 317 58.79 -17.01 37.05
CA GLU A 317 59.15 -15.68 36.53
C GLU A 317 58.59 -14.42 37.23
N THR A 318 59.39 -13.93 38.17
CA THR A 318 59.56 -12.51 38.54
C THR A 318 60.46 -11.76 37.54
N THR A 319 60.36 -10.41 37.51
CA THR A 319 61.36 -9.43 36.98
C THR A 319 61.72 -9.53 35.48
N GLU A 320 61.60 -8.51 34.61
CA GLU A 320 62.34 -7.24 34.66
C GLU A 320 61.84 -6.18 33.61
N SER A 321 62.57 -5.08 33.40
CA SER A 321 62.17 -3.80 32.76
C SER A 321 62.56 -3.58 31.29
N SER A 322 61.95 -2.59 30.59
CA SER A 322 62.68 -1.59 29.76
C SER A 322 61.80 -0.49 29.11
N GLU A 323 62.41 0.65 28.78
CA GLU A 323 61.81 1.90 28.30
C GLU A 323 61.84 2.11 26.77
N THR A 324 61.46 3.34 26.34
CA THR A 324 61.52 4.00 25.01
C THR A 324 60.27 3.84 24.12
N ALA A 325 59.82 4.85 23.34
CA ALA A 325 60.10 6.30 23.34
C ALA A 325 58.96 7.11 22.64
N ARG A 326 59.10 8.44 22.56
CA ARG A 326 58.25 9.39 21.80
C ARG A 326 59.05 9.94 20.60
N PRO A 327 58.41 10.42 19.51
CA PRO A 327 58.21 11.87 19.42
C PRO A 327 56.91 12.35 18.71
N GLN A 328 56.60 13.64 18.91
CA GLN A 328 55.69 14.50 18.10
C GLN A 328 56.53 15.26 17.02
N PRO A 329 56.04 16.19 16.15
CA PRO A 329 54.75 16.92 16.04
C PRO A 329 54.13 16.78 14.61
N SER A 330 53.26 17.59 14.00
CA SER A 330 52.94 19.04 14.11
C SER A 330 51.53 19.44 13.61
N GLU A 331 51.25 20.73 13.75
CA GLU A 331 50.01 21.48 13.48
C GLU A 331 49.56 21.47 12.00
N ASP A 332 48.26 21.68 11.74
CA ASP A 332 47.78 22.86 11.00
C ASP A 332 46.24 23.07 11.00
N ALA A 333 45.80 24.24 10.53
CA ALA A 333 44.42 24.64 10.16
C ALA A 333 43.43 25.13 11.25
N SER A 334 43.71 26.34 11.76
CA SER A 334 42.79 27.50 11.83
C SER A 334 41.29 27.33 12.21
N SER A 335 40.97 27.76 13.43
CA SER A 335 39.63 28.21 13.83
C SER A 335 39.27 29.60 13.28
N PRO A 336 37.98 29.91 13.06
CA PRO A 336 37.46 31.25 13.29
C PRO A 336 36.74 31.35 14.65
N ALA A 337 37.02 32.47 15.31
CA ALA A 337 36.46 33.05 16.53
C ALA A 337 35.27 32.35 17.25
N ASN A 338 35.51 32.16 18.55
CA ASN A 338 34.56 31.76 19.59
C ASN A 338 33.45 32.81 19.80
N THR A 339 32.19 32.47 19.53
CA THR A 339 31.02 33.07 20.19
C THR A 339 30.02 31.97 20.58
N LYS A 340 30.25 31.37 21.75
CA LYS A 340 29.31 30.47 22.43
C LYS A 340 29.34 30.70 23.94
N SER A 341 28.22 31.14 24.50
CA SER A 341 27.87 30.90 25.91
C SER A 341 26.45 31.29 26.36
N THR A 342 25.59 31.88 25.51
CA THR A 342 24.20 32.24 25.87
C THR A 342 23.10 31.41 25.18
N ASP A 343 23.30 30.99 23.93
CA ASP A 343 22.16 30.58 23.09
C ASP A 343 21.86 29.07 23.05
N SER A 344 22.71 28.22 23.65
CA SER A 344 22.47 26.77 23.68
C SER A 344 21.31 26.40 24.62
N ALA A 345 21.22 27.05 25.79
CA ALA A 345 20.16 26.80 26.76
C ALA A 345 18.78 27.29 26.28
N SER A 346 18.73 28.44 25.60
CA SER A 346 17.49 28.93 24.99
C SER A 346 17.02 28.02 23.86
N MET A 347 17.92 27.57 22.98
CA MET A 347 17.59 26.61 21.92
C MET A 347 17.13 25.25 22.47
N GLU A 348 17.71 24.74 23.55
CA GLU A 348 17.21 23.50 24.19
C GLU A 348 15.82 23.68 24.82
N ASN A 349 15.57 24.82 25.47
CA ASN A 349 14.26 25.12 26.06
C ASN A 349 13.18 25.32 24.99
N LEU A 350 13.49 26.02 23.89
CA LEU A 350 12.62 26.13 22.72
C LEU A 350 12.34 24.74 22.11
N ASN A 351 13.35 23.87 22.00
CA ASN A 351 13.15 22.50 21.50
C ASN A 351 12.30 21.62 22.45
N LYS A 352 12.30 21.88 23.76
CA LYS A 352 11.41 21.20 24.73
C LYS A 352 9.99 21.73 24.61
N ALA A 353 9.81 23.06 24.65
CA ALA A 353 8.51 23.71 24.48
C ALA A 353 7.84 23.32 23.15
N LEU A 354 8.59 23.25 22.05
CA LEU A 354 8.06 22.85 20.74
C LEU A 354 7.72 21.36 20.65
N LYS A 355 8.43 20.48 21.38
CA LYS A 355 8.03 19.07 21.55
C LYS A 355 6.73 18.96 22.35
N GLU A 356 6.62 19.68 23.47
CA GLU A 356 5.41 19.71 24.30
C GLU A 356 4.21 20.28 23.53
N ALA A 357 4.39 21.36 22.79
CA ALA A 357 3.37 21.93 21.90
C ALA A 357 3.00 21.00 20.73
N SER A 358 3.91 20.14 20.24
CA SER A 358 3.55 19.11 19.24
C SER A 358 2.71 17.96 19.82
N LEU A 359 2.79 17.74 21.14
CA LEU A 359 1.94 16.78 21.84
C LEU A 359 0.57 17.39 22.19
N ASN A 360 0.54 18.65 22.65
CA ASN A 360 -0.69 19.36 23.04
C ASN A 360 -0.75 20.76 22.37
N PRO A 361 -1.16 20.86 21.09
CA PRO A 361 -1.09 22.12 20.34
C PRO A 361 -2.09 23.19 20.81
N SER A 362 -3.13 22.81 21.55
CA SER A 362 -4.19 23.71 22.02
C SER A 362 -3.86 24.48 23.31
N GLN A 363 -2.76 24.17 23.99
CA GLN A 363 -2.60 24.50 25.43
C GLN A 363 -1.35 25.32 25.78
N LEU A 364 -0.50 25.68 24.81
CA LEU A 364 0.91 26.03 25.09
C LEU A 364 1.53 27.16 24.24
N LEU A 365 0.74 27.89 23.44
CA LEU A 365 1.25 28.88 22.47
C LEU A 365 0.67 30.28 22.68
N ASP A 366 0.86 30.81 23.90
CA ASP A 366 0.65 32.22 24.22
C ASP A 366 1.88 33.06 23.82
N ALA A 367 1.66 34.32 23.45
CA ALA A 367 2.72 35.21 22.92
C ALA A 367 3.89 35.47 23.90
N SER A 368 3.74 35.11 25.17
CA SER A 368 4.77 35.21 26.22
C SER A 368 5.90 34.18 26.08
N THR A 369 5.68 33.03 25.43
CA THR A 369 6.72 31.98 25.29
C THR A 369 7.62 32.18 24.07
N PHE A 370 7.17 32.98 23.09
CA PHE A 370 7.86 33.21 21.81
C PHE A 370 7.90 34.71 21.47
N THR A 371 8.52 35.51 22.33
CA THR A 371 8.62 36.98 22.22
C THR A 371 9.33 37.50 20.96
N SER A 372 9.98 36.61 20.18
CA SER A 372 10.76 36.93 18.98
C SER A 372 10.02 36.69 17.65
N LEU A 373 8.82 36.11 17.68
CA LEU A 373 8.02 35.84 16.48
C LEU A 373 6.89 36.86 16.34
N SER A 374 6.56 37.21 15.09
CA SER A 374 5.37 38.05 14.83
C SER A 374 4.09 37.26 15.10
N ASN A 375 2.99 37.94 15.41
CA ASN A 375 1.70 37.28 15.64
C ASN A 375 1.27 36.42 14.44
N THR A 376 1.55 36.86 13.21
CA THR A 376 1.30 36.09 11.99
C THR A 376 2.15 34.82 11.90
N ASP A 377 3.42 34.86 12.33
CA ASP A 377 4.27 33.67 12.34
C ASP A 377 3.86 32.70 13.45
N LEU A 378 3.39 33.21 14.59
CA LEU A 378 2.83 32.39 15.67
C LEU A 378 1.57 31.65 15.24
N ASP A 379 0.68 32.29 14.47
CA ASP A 379 -0.53 31.64 13.96
C ASP A 379 -0.20 30.58 12.89
N VAL A 380 0.76 30.85 12.00
CA VAL A 380 1.27 29.85 11.04
C VAL A 380 1.95 28.67 11.77
N LEU A 381 2.69 28.94 12.85
CA LEU A 381 3.34 27.91 13.67
C LEU A 381 2.32 27.07 14.45
N LYS A 382 1.26 27.68 14.99
CA LYS A 382 0.10 26.98 15.58
C LYS A 382 -0.56 26.06 14.56
N GLU A 383 -0.88 26.57 13.36
CA GLU A 383 -1.49 25.77 12.30
C GLU A 383 -0.60 24.59 11.90
N ALA A 384 0.70 24.82 11.71
CA ALA A 384 1.66 23.77 11.38
C ALA A 384 1.77 22.69 12.47
N LEU A 385 1.77 23.07 13.76
CA LEU A 385 1.79 22.11 14.87
C LEU A 385 0.49 21.30 14.97
N ILE A 386 -0.67 21.92 14.74
CA ILE A 386 -1.96 21.22 14.63
C ILE A 386 -1.92 20.21 13.47
N GLN A 387 -1.47 20.61 12.28
CA GLN A 387 -1.35 19.72 11.12
C GLN A 387 -0.40 18.53 11.37
N ILE A 388 0.73 18.75 12.06
CA ILE A 388 1.68 17.70 12.45
C ILE A 388 1.08 16.75 13.49
N HIS A 389 0.32 17.28 14.45
CA HIS A 389 -0.37 16.50 15.48
C HIS A 389 -1.49 15.62 14.89
N GLU A 390 -2.32 16.17 14.01
CA GLU A 390 -3.38 15.42 13.31
C GLU A 390 -2.82 14.37 12.33
N ASN A 391 -1.73 14.68 11.63
CA ASN A 391 -1.15 13.85 10.57
C ASN A 391 0.34 13.53 10.80
N PRO A 392 0.69 12.77 11.86
CA PRO A 392 2.07 12.52 12.24
C PRO A 392 2.83 11.74 11.16
N ILE A 393 4.11 12.08 10.99
CA ILE A 393 5.01 11.44 10.03
C ILE A 393 5.36 10.02 10.50
N ASP A 394 4.68 9.02 9.91
CA ASP A 394 4.94 7.62 10.18
C ASP A 394 5.49 6.85 8.97
N SER A 395 6.77 6.51 9.08
CA SER A 395 7.48 5.70 8.09
C SER A 395 7.02 4.23 8.03
N THR A 396 6.28 3.71 9.02
CA THR A 396 5.81 2.31 9.03
C THR A 396 4.66 2.05 8.06
N LYS A 397 3.72 2.99 7.92
CA LYS A 397 2.56 2.97 7.01
C LYS A 397 2.96 2.74 5.53
N PRO A 398 2.05 2.25 4.66
CA PRO A 398 2.38 1.99 3.26
C PRO A 398 2.43 3.24 2.36
N TYR A 399 1.68 4.31 2.70
CA TYR A 399 1.58 5.58 1.98
C TYR A 399 2.41 6.71 2.61
N ALA A 400 2.74 7.76 1.83
CA ALA A 400 3.42 8.95 2.34
C ALA A 400 2.63 9.61 3.47
N THR A 401 3.35 10.14 4.47
CA THR A 401 2.79 10.72 5.71
C THR A 401 3.48 12.06 5.98
N PRO A 402 2.76 13.19 6.16
CA PRO A 402 1.31 13.33 6.18
C PRO A 402 0.65 12.87 4.87
N TRP A 403 -0.57 12.33 4.95
CA TRP A 403 -1.24 11.82 3.77
C TRP A 403 -1.64 12.99 2.87
N ARG A 404 -1.22 12.94 1.60
CA ARG A 404 -1.61 13.89 0.56
C ARG A 404 -2.15 13.13 -0.65
N PRO A 405 -3.14 13.68 -1.38
CA PRO A 405 -3.67 13.04 -2.57
C PRO A 405 -2.60 12.89 -3.66
N ARG A 406 -2.83 11.93 -4.54
CA ARG A 406 -1.96 11.63 -5.68
C ARG A 406 -1.92 12.80 -6.66
N ASP A 407 -0.72 13.15 -7.14
CA ASP A 407 -0.41 14.39 -7.87
C ASP A 407 -1.35 14.74 -9.05
N TYR A 408 -1.96 13.75 -9.71
CA TYR A 408 -2.88 13.92 -10.84
C TYR A 408 -4.27 13.31 -10.59
N MET A 409 -4.72 13.22 -9.34
CA MET A 409 -6.02 12.64 -8.97
C MET A 409 -7.20 13.46 -9.46
N SER A 410 -7.10 14.81 -9.40
CA SER A 410 -8.16 15.76 -9.75
C SER A 410 -8.74 15.55 -11.15
N ALA A 411 -7.88 15.34 -12.15
CA ALA A 411 -8.28 15.11 -13.55
C ALA A 411 -9.11 13.82 -13.79
N PHE A 412 -9.20 12.94 -12.80
CA PHE A 412 -10.00 11.70 -12.84
C PHE A 412 -11.05 11.63 -11.72
N ALA A 413 -11.18 12.69 -10.91
CA ALA A 413 -12.03 12.70 -9.72
C ALA A 413 -13.49 12.96 -10.08
N PHE A 414 -14.22 11.89 -10.38
CA PHE A 414 -15.67 11.91 -10.51
C PHE A 414 -16.27 10.60 -9.96
N ILE A 415 -17.45 10.69 -9.36
CA ILE A 415 -18.20 9.54 -8.86
C ILE A 415 -19.47 9.41 -9.72
N PRO A 416 -19.74 8.24 -10.32
CA PRO A 416 -20.91 8.09 -11.19
C PRO A 416 -22.19 7.96 -10.38
N ARG A 417 -23.30 8.52 -10.89
CA ARG A 417 -24.60 8.64 -10.19
C ARG A 417 -25.24 7.32 -9.73
N TYR A 418 -24.74 6.16 -10.16
CA TYR A 418 -25.23 4.83 -9.75
C TYR A 418 -24.48 4.24 -8.54
N LEU A 419 -23.42 4.90 -8.08
CA LEU A 419 -22.73 4.62 -6.83
C LEU A 419 -23.00 5.74 -5.84
N GLU A 420 -23.24 5.35 -4.58
CA GLU A 420 -23.22 6.24 -3.43
C GLU A 420 -21.99 5.87 -2.59
N VAL A 421 -21.18 6.84 -2.18
CA VAL A 421 -19.82 6.60 -1.66
C VAL A 421 -19.60 7.38 -0.37
N ASN A 422 -19.16 6.69 0.67
CA ASN A 422 -18.70 7.30 1.92
C ASN A 422 -17.19 7.06 2.08
N HIS A 423 -16.41 8.12 1.84
CA HIS A 423 -14.95 8.05 1.90
C HIS A 423 -14.41 7.86 3.32
N LYS A 424 -15.11 8.30 4.37
CA LYS A 424 -14.64 8.19 5.76
C LYS A 424 -14.42 6.73 6.19
N ILE A 425 -15.36 5.85 5.79
CA ILE A 425 -15.33 4.41 6.09
C ILE A 425 -14.84 3.54 4.92
N CYS A 426 -14.45 4.16 3.80
CA CYS A 426 -14.07 3.48 2.56
C CYS A 426 -15.12 2.47 2.05
N ALA A 427 -16.40 2.82 2.16
CA ALA A 427 -17.53 1.99 1.73
C ALA A 427 -18.39 2.70 0.67
N ALA A 428 -19.03 1.92 -0.19
CA ALA A 428 -19.94 2.41 -1.23
C ALA A 428 -21.10 1.44 -1.44
N VAL A 429 -22.27 1.98 -1.79
CA VAL A 429 -23.48 1.24 -2.13
C VAL A 429 -23.69 1.29 -3.64
N TYR A 430 -23.90 0.12 -4.24
CA TYR A 430 -24.29 -0.01 -5.64
C TYR A 430 -25.80 0.23 -5.77
N VAL A 431 -26.21 1.50 -5.79
CA VAL A 431 -27.62 1.92 -5.74
C VAL A 431 -28.46 1.32 -6.87
N ARG A 432 -27.91 1.30 -8.09
CA ARG A 432 -28.62 0.77 -9.28
C ARG A 432 -27.64 0.41 -10.39
N HIS A 433 -28.18 -0.15 -11.46
CA HIS A 433 -27.45 -0.28 -12.71
C HIS A 433 -27.40 1.06 -13.47
N PRO A 434 -26.30 1.36 -14.20
CA PRO A 434 -26.22 2.56 -15.02
C PRO A 434 -27.30 2.56 -16.11
N VAL A 435 -27.89 3.73 -16.34
CA VAL A 435 -28.93 3.97 -17.36
C VAL A 435 -28.59 5.18 -18.24
N ALA A 436 -29.07 5.19 -19.49
CA ALA A 436 -29.14 6.39 -20.31
C ALA A 436 -30.35 7.25 -19.92
N ARG A 437 -30.20 8.57 -20.00
CA ARG A 437 -31.24 9.59 -19.81
C ARG A 437 -31.19 10.55 -21.00
N PRO A 438 -32.24 11.35 -21.26
CA PRO A 438 -32.16 12.44 -22.23
C PRO A 438 -30.92 13.30 -21.97
N GLY A 439 -30.05 13.46 -22.96
CA GLY A 439 -28.81 14.24 -22.88
C GLY A 439 -27.63 13.66 -22.10
N MET A 440 -27.75 12.51 -21.41
CA MET A 440 -26.61 11.92 -20.68
C MET A 440 -26.64 10.39 -20.56
N ALA A 441 -25.47 9.74 -20.59
CA ALA A 441 -25.31 8.34 -20.17
C ALA A 441 -24.60 8.27 -18.82
N GLU A 442 -25.01 7.35 -17.95
CA GLU A 442 -24.35 7.15 -16.66
C GLU A 442 -23.05 6.32 -16.76
N VAL A 443 -22.76 5.65 -17.89
CA VAL A 443 -21.51 4.91 -18.12
C VAL A 443 -20.35 5.88 -18.40
N PRO A 444 -19.32 5.99 -17.54
CA PRO A 444 -18.29 7.00 -17.73
C PRO A 444 -17.30 6.55 -18.81
N THR A 445 -17.28 7.26 -19.93
CA THR A 445 -16.50 6.94 -21.14
C THR A 445 -15.82 8.20 -21.70
N PRO A 446 -14.53 8.16 -22.08
CA PRO A 446 -13.84 9.30 -22.70
C PRO A 446 -14.07 9.40 -24.22
N PHE A 447 -15.05 8.64 -24.74
CA PHE A 447 -15.31 8.53 -26.18
C PHE A 447 -16.68 9.09 -26.53
N ASN A 448 -16.77 9.74 -27.69
CA ASN A 448 -18.01 10.25 -28.26
C ASN A 448 -18.96 9.11 -28.71
N GLU A 449 -20.19 9.49 -29.09
CA GLU A 449 -21.20 8.53 -29.47
C GLU A 449 -20.88 7.77 -30.77
N THR A 450 -20.14 8.37 -31.71
CA THR A 450 -19.77 7.69 -32.97
C THR A 450 -18.82 6.51 -32.72
N ILE A 451 -17.85 6.65 -31.82
CA ILE A 451 -17.01 5.53 -31.36
C ILE A 451 -17.86 4.50 -30.59
N GLY A 452 -18.80 4.95 -29.75
CA GLY A 452 -19.75 4.08 -29.06
C GLY A 452 -20.56 3.21 -30.04
N GLY A 453 -21.18 3.82 -31.05
CA GLY A 453 -22.02 3.14 -32.04
C GLY A 453 -21.22 2.17 -32.91
N ALA A 454 -20.03 2.56 -33.37
CA ALA A 454 -19.15 1.67 -34.12
C ALA A 454 -18.65 0.49 -33.27
N ALA A 455 -18.38 0.69 -31.97
CA ALA A 455 -18.06 -0.40 -31.05
C ALA A 455 -19.27 -1.32 -30.78
N PHE A 456 -20.48 -0.78 -30.63
CA PHE A 456 -21.71 -1.56 -30.51
C PHE A 456 -21.92 -2.44 -31.74
N ALA A 457 -21.82 -1.85 -32.93
CA ALA A 457 -21.98 -2.54 -34.22
C ALA A 457 -20.98 -3.69 -34.39
N TRP A 458 -19.73 -3.54 -33.93
CA TRP A 458 -18.77 -4.64 -33.86
C TRP A 458 -19.31 -5.81 -33.03
N TYR A 459 -19.76 -5.56 -31.79
CA TYR A 459 -20.16 -6.63 -30.87
C TYR A 459 -21.51 -7.28 -31.20
N LEU A 460 -22.38 -6.64 -31.98
CA LEU A 460 -23.61 -7.26 -32.49
C LEU A 460 -23.33 -8.53 -33.31
N ARG A 461 -22.32 -8.47 -34.21
CA ARG A 461 -21.99 -9.53 -35.19
C ARG A 461 -20.60 -10.15 -35.00
N ARG A 462 -19.79 -9.66 -34.05
CA ARG A 462 -18.38 -10.02 -33.80
C ARG A 462 -17.43 -9.77 -35.00
N ARG A 463 -17.82 -8.89 -35.92
CA ARG A 463 -17.09 -8.48 -37.14
C ARG A 463 -17.60 -7.11 -37.63
#